data_AF-A0AAE3LGI3-F1
#
_entry.id   AF-A0AAE3LGI3-F1
#
_cell.length_a   1.000
_cell.length_b   1.000
_cell.length_c   1.000
_cell.angle_alpha   90.00
_cell.angle_beta   90.00
_cell.angle_gamma   90.00
#
_symmetry.space_group_name_H-M   'P 1'
#
loop_
_entity.id
_entity.type
_entity.pdbx_description
1 polymer ?
#
loop_
_entity_poly.entity_id
_entity_poly.type
_entity_poly.pdbx_seq_one_letter_code
_entity_poly.pdbx_strand_id
1 'polypeptide(L)'
;MSKMNKLIKESQDNKKTLGYTYGTVKSYDSTNCTAIVSLLEYNGAEKSFLNKSGEILSMGDSVWIYFRGGGINAGYIAIRNGKPIPLGSQNSSVGRFVEYVDSNGHHHISEKFNYYGNSYWYTITPDGTKKITIYLENIAHGDYNHVEGQANHCYEYSYDSNNYIDFSEMKTRNIPYLRENSSLNSLTGFNNTSVGGISNHISGTWNTSEYSVAVECSGTKNTISNSRNTYVSGIDNILEGVADSIVVGIYNIVKGDKTKDQMAKYNAVFGEQNDVLNYDGCLVAGTWNSATADYQTVIGINAKSTYESSENASILFNIGNGHEEDGTLTQNSAMQVDFLGNVYAGGAYKTVGADYAEYFEWLDGNVDNQDRIGLFVTLDGDKIKLANKDDYILGVISANPSIVGNSAELDWHDKYKTDVYGRLIYDESHNPIVSKNYNDTLEYVPRGARKEYSKVGLLGQLVVQDDGTCEVNGYCTASVNGVATKSDSGYRVIKRIDETHIKIILK
;
A
#
# COMPACT_ATOMS: atom_id res chain seq x y z
N MET A 1 77.03 -31.11 -15.62
CA MET A 1 75.66 -30.60 -15.86
C MET A 1 75.43 -29.41 -14.95
N SER A 2 75.33 -28.21 -15.53
CA SER A 2 75.47 -26.93 -14.81
C SER A 2 74.22 -26.53 -14.02
N LYS A 3 74.39 -25.62 -13.05
CA LYS A 3 73.35 -24.92 -12.28
C LYS A 3 72.17 -24.41 -13.12
N MET A 4 72.35 -24.22 -14.44
CA MET A 4 71.32 -23.77 -15.37
C MET A 4 70.14 -24.75 -15.52
N ASN A 5 70.40 -26.07 -15.46
CA ASN A 5 69.34 -27.07 -15.60
C ASN A 5 68.48 -27.26 -14.34
N LYS A 6 68.97 -26.79 -13.17
CA LYS A 6 68.18 -26.79 -11.92
C LYS A 6 67.19 -25.63 -11.89
N LEU A 7 67.57 -24.46 -12.44
CA LEU A 7 66.71 -23.28 -12.58
C LEU A 7 65.58 -23.47 -13.60
N ILE A 8 65.80 -24.24 -14.68
CA ILE A 8 64.75 -24.51 -15.67
C ILE A 8 63.67 -25.44 -15.10
N LYS A 9 64.04 -26.36 -14.19
CA LYS A 9 63.09 -27.28 -13.54
C LYS A 9 62.26 -26.58 -12.45
N GLU A 10 62.88 -25.71 -11.65
CA GLU A 10 62.18 -24.89 -10.64
C GLU A 10 61.28 -23.80 -11.27
N SER A 11 61.55 -23.40 -12.52
CA SER A 11 60.72 -22.44 -13.27
C SER A 11 59.40 -23.01 -13.78
N GLN A 12 59.26 -24.34 -13.96
CA GLN A 12 58.01 -24.92 -14.48
C GLN A 12 57.03 -25.30 -13.36
N ASP A 13 57.51 -25.54 -12.13
CA ASP A 13 56.67 -25.93 -10.99
C ASP A 13 56.15 -24.75 -10.16
N ASN A 14 56.61 -23.51 -10.39
CA ASN A 14 56.22 -22.31 -9.62
C ASN A 14 55.16 -21.43 -10.32
N LYS A 15 54.16 -22.03 -10.97
CA LYS A 15 53.07 -21.30 -11.66
C LYS A 15 52.06 -20.61 -10.74
N LYS A 16 52.30 -20.44 -9.43
CA LYS A 16 51.31 -19.83 -8.51
C LYS A 16 51.80 -18.72 -7.58
N THR A 17 53.09 -18.50 -7.40
CA THR A 17 53.62 -17.48 -6.46
C THR A 17 54.01 -16.18 -7.18
N LEU A 18 53.67 -15.05 -6.56
CA LEU A 18 54.05 -13.71 -7.05
C LEU A 18 55.51 -13.46 -6.69
N GLY A 19 56.37 -13.23 -7.69
CA GLY A 19 57.75 -12.81 -7.50
C GLY A 19 57.86 -11.30 -7.36
N TYR A 20 58.86 -10.83 -6.63
CA TYR A 20 59.18 -9.41 -6.52
C TYR A 20 60.70 -9.19 -6.53
N THR A 21 61.12 -7.99 -6.93
CA THR A 21 62.49 -7.48 -6.79
C THR A 21 62.43 -5.95 -6.60
N TYR A 22 63.57 -5.31 -6.37
CA TYR A 22 63.66 -3.87 -6.18
C TYR A 22 64.79 -3.25 -6.99
N GLY A 23 64.66 -1.96 -7.29
CA GLY A 23 65.63 -1.22 -8.10
C GLY A 23 65.48 0.28 -7.96
N THR A 24 66.30 1.01 -8.72
CA THR A 24 66.32 2.48 -8.71
C THR A 24 65.95 3.01 -10.09
N VAL A 25 65.02 3.97 -10.15
CA VAL A 25 64.58 4.59 -11.40
C VAL A 25 65.71 5.41 -12.02
N LYS A 26 65.96 5.18 -13.31
CA LYS A 26 66.95 5.90 -14.13
C LYS A 26 66.30 6.94 -15.03
N SER A 27 65.11 6.63 -15.54
CA SER A 27 64.30 7.56 -16.32
C SER A 27 62.83 7.15 -16.25
N TYR A 28 61.93 8.12 -16.40
CA TYR A 28 60.48 7.90 -16.45
C TYR A 28 59.89 8.60 -17.67
N ASP A 29 59.14 7.84 -18.48
CA ASP A 29 58.32 8.34 -19.56
C ASP A 29 56.87 8.42 -19.05
N SER A 30 56.42 9.64 -18.75
CA SER A 30 55.07 9.91 -18.25
C SER A 30 53.99 9.74 -19.32
N THR A 31 54.33 9.78 -20.61
CA THR A 31 53.37 9.61 -21.70
C THR A 31 53.00 8.15 -21.87
N ASN A 32 53.98 7.25 -21.77
CA ASN A 32 53.76 5.81 -21.88
C ASN A 32 53.65 5.10 -20.52
N CYS A 33 53.75 5.86 -19.42
CA CYS A 33 53.77 5.34 -18.05
C CYS A 33 54.82 4.24 -17.84
N THR A 34 56.04 4.40 -18.39
CA THR A 34 57.12 3.41 -18.24
C THR A 34 58.34 4.01 -17.57
N ALA A 35 59.03 3.23 -16.73
CA ALA A 35 60.30 3.63 -16.13
C ALA A 35 61.39 2.63 -16.48
N ILE A 36 62.58 3.15 -16.81
CA ILE A 36 63.81 2.37 -16.84
C ILE A 36 64.33 2.27 -15.41
N VAL A 37 64.51 1.04 -14.94
CA VAL A 37 64.92 0.75 -13.57
C VAL A 37 66.20 -0.08 -13.58
N SER A 38 67.19 0.36 -12.81
CA SER A 38 68.39 -0.41 -12.49
C SER A 38 68.08 -1.38 -11.36
N LEU A 39 68.06 -2.68 -11.66
CA LEU A 39 67.67 -3.73 -10.72
C LEU A 39 68.82 -4.11 -9.78
N LEU A 40 68.60 -3.94 -8.47
CA LEU A 40 69.64 -4.14 -7.47
C LEU A 40 70.03 -5.62 -7.30
N GLU A 41 69.05 -6.52 -7.38
CA GLU A 41 69.29 -7.97 -7.26
C GLU A 41 69.77 -8.62 -8.57
N TYR A 42 69.87 -7.84 -9.66
CA TYR A 42 70.28 -8.32 -10.99
C TYR A 42 71.52 -7.56 -11.48
N ASN A 43 72.50 -7.35 -10.59
CA ASN A 43 73.79 -6.70 -10.88
C ASN A 43 73.67 -5.34 -11.59
N GLY A 44 72.63 -4.56 -11.30
CA GLY A 44 72.40 -3.26 -11.91
C GLY A 44 71.89 -3.33 -13.36
N ALA A 45 71.37 -4.48 -13.80
CA ALA A 45 70.75 -4.59 -15.11
C ALA A 45 69.59 -3.58 -15.23
N GLU A 46 69.63 -2.76 -16.29
CA GLU A 46 68.62 -1.74 -16.55
C GLU A 46 67.51 -2.29 -17.44
N LYS A 47 66.26 -1.99 -17.08
CA LYS A 47 65.11 -2.48 -17.82
C LYS A 47 63.90 -1.58 -17.69
N SER A 48 63.14 -1.48 -18.78
CA SER A 48 61.87 -0.76 -18.81
C SER A 48 60.74 -1.60 -18.21
N PHE A 49 59.96 -0.99 -17.31
CA PHE A 49 58.77 -1.57 -16.70
C PHE A 49 57.59 -0.61 -16.82
N LEU A 50 56.40 -1.18 -17.03
CA LEU A 50 55.16 -0.42 -16.94
C LEU A 50 54.94 0.00 -15.48
N ASN A 51 54.73 1.29 -15.28
CA ASN A 51 54.39 1.86 -14.00
C ASN A 51 52.88 1.79 -13.79
N LYS A 52 52.45 0.93 -12.87
CA LYS A 52 51.05 0.76 -12.51
C LYS A 52 50.68 1.42 -11.18
N SER A 53 51.62 2.09 -10.50
CA SER A 53 51.32 2.77 -9.22
C SER A 53 50.35 3.94 -9.36
N GLY A 54 50.30 4.57 -10.54
CA GLY A 54 49.63 5.85 -10.73
C GLY A 54 50.44 7.05 -10.23
N GLU A 55 51.66 6.86 -9.73
CA GLU A 55 52.57 7.92 -9.28
C GLU A 55 53.52 8.36 -10.42
N ILE A 56 53.88 9.64 -10.47
CA ILE A 56 54.96 10.13 -11.35
C ILE A 56 56.29 9.83 -10.67
N LEU A 57 57.13 9.02 -11.31
CA LEU A 57 58.43 8.60 -10.77
C LEU A 57 59.52 9.60 -11.18
N SER A 58 60.45 9.83 -10.27
CA SER A 58 61.66 10.64 -10.48
C SER A 58 62.91 9.78 -10.57
N MET A 59 63.93 10.28 -11.26
CA MET A 59 65.24 9.63 -11.27
C MET A 59 65.78 9.52 -9.84
N GLY A 60 66.20 8.33 -9.44
CA GLY A 60 66.67 8.03 -8.08
C GLY A 60 65.63 7.40 -7.16
N ASP A 61 64.35 7.37 -7.55
CA ASP A 61 63.31 6.73 -6.75
C ASP A 61 63.56 5.23 -6.60
N SER A 62 63.38 4.72 -5.38
CA SER A 62 63.46 3.29 -5.08
C SER A 62 62.12 2.63 -5.35
N VAL A 63 62.14 1.58 -6.16
CA VAL A 63 60.92 0.95 -6.70
C VAL A 63 60.89 -0.54 -6.51
N TRP A 64 59.68 -1.09 -6.32
CA TRP A 64 59.42 -2.53 -6.28
C TRP A 64 58.78 -2.99 -7.58
N ILE A 65 59.31 -4.09 -8.12
CA ILE A 65 58.86 -4.70 -9.37
C ILE A 65 58.24 -6.05 -9.04
N TYR A 66 56.99 -6.25 -9.43
CA TYR A 66 56.25 -7.50 -9.24
C TYR A 66 56.07 -8.24 -10.55
N PHE A 67 56.19 -9.57 -10.55
CA PHE A 67 56.04 -10.41 -11.73
C PHE A 67 55.46 -11.80 -11.42
N ARG A 68 54.72 -12.39 -12.37
CA ARG A 68 54.12 -13.73 -12.25
C ARG A 68 54.14 -14.45 -13.60
N GLY A 69 54.36 -15.76 -13.62
CA GLY A 69 54.16 -16.63 -14.81
C GLY A 69 55.07 -16.41 -16.03
N GLY A 70 55.80 -15.29 -16.13
CA GLY A 70 56.74 -14.95 -17.20
C GLY A 70 58.09 -14.37 -16.71
N GLY A 71 58.35 -14.44 -15.40
CA GLY A 71 59.57 -13.89 -14.77
C GLY A 71 59.66 -12.37 -14.86
N ILE A 72 60.85 -11.82 -14.57
CA ILE A 72 61.12 -10.37 -14.58
C ILE A 72 60.87 -9.69 -15.95
N ASN A 73 60.68 -10.45 -17.03
CA ASN A 73 60.27 -9.93 -18.35
C ASN A 73 58.82 -9.44 -18.40
N ALA A 74 57.96 -9.94 -17.51
CA ALA A 74 56.57 -9.52 -17.39
C ALA A 74 56.32 -8.63 -16.16
N GLY A 75 57.37 -8.00 -15.63
CA GLY A 75 57.30 -7.20 -14.40
C GLY A 75 56.59 -5.85 -14.56
N TYR A 76 56.04 -5.32 -13.47
CA TYR A 76 55.50 -3.97 -13.39
C TYR A 76 55.84 -3.30 -12.05
N ILE A 77 55.87 -1.97 -12.02
CA ILE A 77 56.13 -1.18 -10.81
C ILE A 77 54.80 -0.94 -10.08
N ALA A 78 54.79 -1.18 -8.76
CA ALA A 78 53.66 -0.87 -7.91
C ALA A 78 54.12 -0.45 -6.50
N ILE A 79 54.21 0.86 -6.32
CA ILE A 79 54.59 1.54 -5.08
C ILE A 79 53.45 2.50 -4.76
N ARG A 80 53.17 2.70 -3.48
CA ARG A 80 52.27 3.76 -3.06
C ARG A 80 52.84 4.43 -1.82
N ASN A 81 53.16 5.72 -1.90
CA ASN A 81 53.77 6.50 -0.82
C ASN A 81 55.03 5.82 -0.23
N GLY A 82 55.91 5.31 -1.09
CA GLY A 82 57.15 4.62 -0.68
C GLY A 82 56.95 3.21 -0.11
N LYS A 83 55.72 2.66 -0.13
CA LYS A 83 55.42 1.29 0.31
C LYS A 83 55.12 0.36 -0.87
N PRO A 84 55.60 -0.89 -0.88
CA PRO A 84 55.33 -1.86 -1.94
C PRO A 84 53.87 -2.35 -1.87
N ILE A 85 53.12 -2.29 -2.97
CA ILE A 85 51.75 -2.85 -3.03
C ILE A 85 51.58 -3.66 -4.32
N PRO A 86 51.32 -4.98 -4.26
CA PRO A 86 51.02 -5.76 -5.45
C PRO A 86 49.66 -5.39 -6.05
N LEU A 87 49.61 -5.13 -7.36
CA LEU A 87 48.35 -4.92 -8.08
C LEU A 87 47.87 -6.25 -8.67
N GLY A 88 46.83 -6.85 -8.09
CA GLY A 88 46.36 -8.16 -8.56
C GLY A 88 45.17 -8.82 -7.87
N SER A 89 44.47 -8.17 -6.93
CA SER A 89 43.11 -8.59 -6.55
C SER A 89 42.10 -7.81 -7.37
N GLN A 90 41.17 -8.49 -8.04
CA GLN A 90 40.08 -7.85 -8.77
C GLN A 90 39.30 -6.93 -7.80
N ASN A 91 38.94 -5.73 -8.27
CA ASN A 91 38.24 -4.62 -7.58
C ASN A 91 39.08 -3.71 -6.67
N SER A 92 40.03 -2.94 -7.23
CA SER A 92 40.59 -1.79 -6.50
C SER A 92 40.67 -0.54 -7.36
N SER A 93 39.67 0.34 -7.20
CA SER A 93 39.79 1.79 -7.43
C SER A 93 39.91 2.45 -6.06
N VAL A 94 40.96 3.26 -5.80
CA VAL A 94 41.10 3.96 -4.51
C VAL A 94 41.42 5.44 -4.74
N GLY A 95 40.54 6.30 -4.24
CA GLY A 95 40.62 7.77 -4.28
C GLY A 95 41.66 8.41 -3.35
N ARG A 96 41.73 9.75 -3.38
CA ARG A 96 42.61 10.61 -2.58
C ARG A 96 41.94 10.98 -1.24
N PHE A 97 42.69 10.87 -0.14
CA PHE A 97 42.35 11.42 1.18
C PHE A 97 42.99 12.81 1.39
N VAL A 98 42.33 13.71 2.13
CA VAL A 98 42.85 15.02 2.59
C VAL A 98 42.78 15.05 4.12
N GLU A 99 43.88 15.42 4.78
CA GLU A 99 43.98 15.54 6.25
C GLU A 99 43.95 17.01 6.69
N TYR A 100 43.22 17.35 7.76
CA TYR A 100 43.30 18.63 8.48
C TYR A 100 43.36 18.41 10.00
N VAL A 101 43.98 19.33 10.74
CA VAL A 101 44.14 19.21 12.20
C VAL A 101 43.40 20.37 12.88
N ASP A 102 42.58 20.09 13.88
CA ASP A 102 41.84 21.12 14.61
C ASP A 102 42.64 21.75 15.75
N SER A 103 42.06 22.79 16.36
CA SER A 103 42.67 23.56 17.44
C SER A 103 42.96 22.77 18.72
N ASN A 104 42.40 21.56 18.84
CA ASN A 104 42.62 20.66 19.97
C ASN A 104 43.67 19.58 19.64
N GLY A 105 44.28 19.62 18.45
CA GLY A 105 45.30 18.67 18.02
C GLY A 105 44.73 17.36 17.47
N HIS A 106 43.42 17.28 17.21
CA HIS A 106 42.85 16.12 16.55
C HIS A 106 43.06 16.22 15.05
N HIS A 107 43.60 15.17 14.48
CA HIS A 107 43.72 14.99 13.04
C HIS A 107 42.35 14.56 12.50
N HIS A 108 41.98 15.00 11.30
CA HIS A 108 40.74 14.69 10.59
C HIS A 108 41.09 14.33 9.14
N ILE A 109 40.70 13.16 8.63
CA ILE A 109 40.99 12.73 7.25
C ILE A 109 39.67 12.57 6.48
N SER A 110 39.53 13.24 5.33
CA SER A 110 38.35 13.22 4.46
C SER A 110 38.70 12.71 3.06
N GLU A 111 37.98 11.70 2.56
CA GLU A 111 38.01 11.33 1.14
C GLU A 111 37.23 12.34 0.31
N LYS A 112 37.82 12.86 -0.77
CA LYS A 112 37.05 13.58 -1.81
C LYS A 112 36.43 12.53 -2.75
N PHE A 113 35.38 11.85 -2.31
CA PHE A 113 34.38 11.31 -3.23
C PHE A 113 33.38 12.42 -3.56
N ASN A 114 32.89 12.42 -4.80
CA ASN A 114 31.71 13.19 -5.15
C ASN A 114 30.60 12.85 -4.15
N TYR A 115 30.25 13.84 -3.33
CA TYR A 115 29.05 13.95 -2.50
C TYR A 115 28.60 12.70 -1.67
N TYR A 116 28.83 12.82 -0.35
CA TYR A 116 28.16 12.15 0.79
C TYR A 116 28.72 10.78 1.24
N GLY A 117 29.73 10.81 2.12
CA GLY A 117 30.54 9.66 2.54
C GLY A 117 30.24 9.02 3.91
N ASN A 118 30.83 7.84 4.11
CA ASN A 118 31.01 7.13 5.38
C ASN A 118 31.74 8.01 6.40
N SER A 119 31.38 7.95 7.69
CA SER A 119 32.18 8.58 8.76
C SER A 119 32.89 7.51 9.60
N TYR A 120 34.21 7.58 9.62
CA TYR A 120 35.09 6.77 10.47
C TYR A 120 35.52 7.59 11.69
N TRP A 121 35.47 7.00 12.88
CA TRP A 121 36.06 7.60 14.08
C TRP A 121 37.30 6.79 14.48
N TYR A 122 38.44 7.46 14.62
CA TYR A 122 39.61 6.89 15.29
C TYR A 122 39.82 7.57 16.63
N THR A 123 39.95 6.77 17.67
CA THR A 123 40.51 7.23 18.95
C THR A 123 41.92 6.67 19.04
N ILE A 124 42.92 7.55 19.08
CA ILE A 124 44.29 7.15 19.43
C ILE A 124 44.38 7.22 20.94
N THR A 125 44.45 6.07 21.60
CA THR A 125 44.68 6.04 23.05
C THR A 125 46.11 6.52 23.37
N PRO A 126 46.38 7.05 24.58
CA PRO A 126 47.68 7.62 24.93
C PRO A 126 48.88 6.65 24.77
N ASP A 127 48.62 5.34 24.73
CA ASP A 127 49.60 4.28 24.48
C ASP A 127 49.91 4.05 22.98
N GLY A 128 49.32 4.84 22.09
CA GLY A 128 49.49 4.73 20.64
C GLY A 128 48.60 3.70 19.96
N THR A 129 47.71 3.02 20.70
CA THR A 129 46.78 2.06 20.12
C THR A 129 45.69 2.80 19.33
N LYS A 130 45.56 2.48 18.04
CA LYS A 130 44.49 3.02 17.18
C LYS A 130 43.24 2.17 17.37
N LYS A 131 42.23 2.71 18.03
CA LYS A 131 40.89 2.09 18.06
C LYS A 131 40.06 2.72 16.94
N ILE A 132 39.75 1.92 15.93
CA ILE A 132 38.84 2.32 14.85
C ILE A 132 37.45 1.91 15.30
N THR A 133 36.55 2.88 15.48
CA THR A 133 35.14 2.60 15.67
C THR A 133 34.42 3.00 14.40
N ILE A 134 33.96 1.98 13.68
CA ILE A 134 33.27 2.10 12.40
C ILE A 134 31.78 2.21 12.72
N TYR A 135 31.18 3.37 12.50
CA TYR A 135 29.77 3.61 12.86
C TYR A 135 28.83 3.69 11.64
N LEU A 136 29.35 3.93 10.43
CA LEU A 136 28.55 4.44 9.31
C LEU A 136 28.98 3.88 7.94
N GLU A 137 29.24 2.57 7.84
CA GLU A 137 29.57 1.91 6.57
C GLU A 137 28.31 1.46 5.81
N ASN A 138 28.28 1.70 4.51
CA ASN A 138 27.35 0.98 3.63
C ASN A 138 27.89 -0.42 3.34
N ILE A 139 27.06 -1.45 3.47
CA ILE A 139 27.38 -2.84 3.16
C ILE A 139 26.45 -3.29 2.03
N ALA A 140 27.01 -3.84 0.95
CA ALA A 140 26.26 -4.43 -0.14
C ALA A 140 26.84 -5.82 -0.46
N HIS A 141 26.15 -6.87 -0.03
CA HIS A 141 26.46 -8.25 -0.41
C HIS A 141 25.48 -8.70 -1.48
N GLY A 142 26.01 -9.27 -2.56
CA GLY A 142 25.21 -9.78 -3.67
C GLY A 142 25.33 -9.06 -5.00
N ASP A 143 24.75 -9.64 -6.05
CA ASP A 143 24.84 -9.08 -7.40
C ASP A 143 23.76 -8.00 -7.63
N TYR A 144 24.18 -6.92 -8.30
CA TYR A 144 23.32 -5.83 -8.81
C TYR A 144 22.59 -4.96 -7.77
N ASN A 145 23.14 -4.81 -6.56
CA ASN A 145 22.64 -3.85 -5.59
C ASN A 145 23.16 -2.43 -5.81
N HIS A 146 22.31 -1.43 -5.57
CA HIS A 146 22.68 -0.02 -5.45
C HIS A 146 22.52 0.41 -3.98
N VAL A 147 23.58 0.90 -3.33
CA VAL A 147 23.53 1.35 -1.94
C VAL A 147 24.21 2.71 -1.82
N GLU A 148 23.44 3.74 -1.46
CA GLU A 148 23.89 5.13 -1.31
C GLU A 148 23.42 5.75 0.01
N GLY A 149 24.10 6.79 0.50
CA GLY A 149 23.85 7.37 1.82
C GLY A 149 24.79 6.84 2.90
N GLN A 150 24.32 6.62 4.13
CA GLN A 150 25.17 6.24 5.29
C GLN A 150 24.57 5.05 6.07
N ALA A 151 25.42 4.13 6.52
CA ALA A 151 25.06 2.98 7.35
C ALA A 151 24.02 2.00 6.75
N ASN A 152 23.82 2.01 5.44
CA ASN A 152 22.85 1.12 4.79
C ASN A 152 23.42 -0.27 4.60
N HIS A 153 22.68 -1.31 4.97
CA HIS A 153 23.13 -2.69 4.89
C HIS A 153 22.21 -3.54 4.01
N CYS A 154 22.73 -4.07 2.91
CA CYS A 154 22.07 -5.03 2.05
C CYS A 154 22.79 -6.37 2.12
N TYR A 155 22.10 -7.41 2.59
CA TYR A 155 22.64 -8.76 2.78
C TYR A 155 21.92 -9.78 1.91
N GLU A 156 22.69 -10.62 1.23
CA GLU A 156 22.19 -11.83 0.59
C GLU A 156 22.09 -13.02 1.54
N TYR A 157 21.25 -13.98 1.15
CA TYR A 157 20.88 -15.20 1.89
C TYR A 157 22.04 -16.16 2.20
N SER A 158 23.26 -15.93 1.72
CA SER A 158 24.38 -16.89 1.82
C SER A 158 24.99 -17.01 3.24
N TYR A 159 24.19 -16.97 4.30
CA TYR A 159 24.66 -17.28 5.67
C TYR A 159 23.71 -18.11 6.54
N ASP A 160 22.60 -18.66 6.01
CA ASP A 160 21.87 -19.71 6.74
C ASP A 160 21.31 -20.78 5.79
N SER A 161 21.71 -22.03 6.00
CA SER A 161 21.51 -23.16 5.08
C SER A 161 20.14 -23.85 5.23
N ASN A 162 19.20 -23.32 6.02
CA ASN A 162 18.05 -24.12 6.49
C ASN A 162 16.65 -23.50 6.35
N ASN A 163 16.46 -22.35 5.71
CA ASN A 163 15.12 -21.79 5.48
C ASN A 163 14.85 -21.62 3.97
N TYR A 164 14.18 -22.61 3.38
CA TYR A 164 13.74 -22.56 1.98
C TYR A 164 12.43 -21.77 1.90
N ILE A 165 12.39 -20.65 1.17
CA ILE A 165 11.12 -20.09 0.68
C ILE A 165 10.80 -20.83 -0.62
N ASP A 166 9.71 -21.60 -0.63
CA ASP A 166 9.28 -22.33 -1.81
C ASP A 166 8.56 -21.39 -2.79
N PHE A 167 9.24 -21.04 -3.88
CA PHE A 167 8.69 -20.26 -4.98
C PHE A 167 8.00 -21.15 -6.05
N SER A 168 7.73 -22.43 -5.78
CA SER A 168 7.12 -23.39 -6.72
C SER A 168 5.75 -22.94 -7.26
N GLU A 169 5.03 -22.09 -6.51
CA GLU A 169 3.75 -21.52 -6.94
C GLU A 169 3.89 -20.23 -7.77
N MET A 170 5.09 -19.64 -7.88
CA MET A 170 5.33 -18.51 -8.77
C MET A 170 5.32 -18.98 -10.23
N LYS A 171 4.14 -19.03 -10.86
CA LYS A 171 4.02 -19.09 -12.32
C LYS A 171 4.45 -17.75 -12.94
N THR A 172 5.73 -17.41 -12.87
CA THR A 172 6.30 -16.30 -13.64
C THR A 172 6.53 -16.77 -15.08
N ARG A 173 5.74 -16.24 -16.01
CA ARG A 173 6.02 -16.44 -17.44
C ARG A 173 7.35 -15.75 -17.78
N ASN A 174 8.36 -16.54 -18.16
CA ASN A 174 9.58 -16.10 -18.84
C ASN A 174 10.50 -15.08 -18.12
N ILE A 175 10.72 -15.23 -16.81
CA ILE A 175 11.95 -14.68 -16.19
C ILE A 175 12.90 -15.86 -16.00
N PRO A 176 14.13 -15.83 -16.55
CA PRO A 176 15.08 -16.92 -16.34
C PRO A 176 15.28 -17.11 -14.83
N TYR A 177 15.16 -18.34 -14.36
CA TYR A 177 15.54 -18.74 -13.00
C TYR A 177 17.01 -18.33 -12.75
N LEU A 178 17.22 -17.12 -12.23
CA LEU A 178 18.52 -16.66 -11.76
C LEU A 178 18.72 -17.31 -10.39
N ARG A 179 19.24 -18.53 -10.44
CA ARG A 179 19.61 -19.34 -9.27
C ARG A 179 20.94 -18.89 -8.65
N GLU A 180 21.37 -17.66 -8.94
CA GLU A 180 22.63 -17.07 -8.53
C GLU A 180 22.34 -15.65 -8.00
N ASN A 181 22.41 -15.49 -6.68
CA ASN A 181 22.85 -14.27 -5.96
C ASN A 181 22.51 -12.91 -6.59
N SER A 182 21.27 -12.70 -7.07
CA SER A 182 20.86 -11.43 -7.65
C SER A 182 19.88 -10.76 -6.71
N SER A 183 20.36 -9.80 -5.94
CA SER A 183 19.57 -9.11 -4.91
C SER A 183 18.87 -7.85 -5.42
N LEU A 184 19.24 -7.28 -6.58
CA LEU A 184 18.50 -6.18 -7.27
C LEU A 184 17.91 -5.08 -6.35
N ASN A 185 18.53 -4.82 -5.20
CA ASN A 185 17.99 -3.91 -4.21
C ASN A 185 18.62 -2.52 -4.38
N SER A 186 17.85 -1.48 -4.10
CA SER A 186 18.31 -0.09 -4.08
C SER A 186 18.04 0.51 -2.71
N LEU A 187 19.08 0.79 -1.94
CA LEU A 187 19.00 1.39 -0.61
C LEU A 187 19.55 2.82 -0.64
N THR A 188 18.77 3.80 -0.18
CA THR A 188 19.14 5.21 -0.15
C THR A 188 18.84 5.84 1.22
N GLY A 189 19.66 6.78 1.69
CA GLY A 189 19.42 7.49 2.96
C GLY A 189 20.27 6.96 4.13
N PHE A 190 19.70 6.82 5.32
CA PHE A 190 20.46 6.56 6.56
C PHE A 190 20.00 5.30 7.31
N ASN A 191 20.91 4.36 7.52
CA ASN A 191 20.71 3.17 8.35
C ASN A 191 19.52 2.29 7.95
N ASN A 192 19.33 2.08 6.65
CA ASN A 192 18.34 1.12 6.14
C ASN A 192 18.95 -0.27 6.02
N THR A 193 18.14 -1.30 6.23
CA THR A 193 18.55 -2.70 6.17
C THR A 193 17.67 -3.47 5.19
N SER A 194 18.28 -4.24 4.29
CA SER A 194 17.58 -5.26 3.50
C SER A 194 18.28 -6.61 3.62
N VAL A 195 17.54 -7.67 3.97
CA VAL A 195 18.08 -9.02 4.16
C VAL A 195 17.29 -10.00 3.32
N GLY A 196 17.96 -10.75 2.43
CA GLY A 196 17.33 -11.85 1.69
C GLY A 196 16.17 -11.42 0.79
N GLY A 197 16.12 -10.15 0.39
CA GLY A 197 15.10 -9.58 -0.46
C GLY A 197 15.53 -9.43 -1.92
N ILE A 198 14.55 -9.28 -2.81
CA ILE A 198 14.76 -9.16 -4.26
C ILE A 198 13.95 -7.97 -4.79
N SER A 199 14.59 -7.10 -5.59
CA SER A 199 13.93 -5.96 -6.26
C SER A 199 13.28 -4.96 -5.29
N ASN A 200 13.90 -4.72 -4.13
CA ASN A 200 13.40 -3.74 -3.17
C ASN A 200 14.04 -2.37 -3.39
N HIS A 201 13.24 -1.31 -3.32
CA HIS A 201 13.70 0.07 -3.19
C HIS A 201 13.38 0.56 -1.78
N ILE A 202 14.42 0.88 -1.00
CA ILE A 202 14.29 1.30 0.40
C ILE A 202 15.01 2.62 0.58
N SER A 203 14.26 3.67 0.90
CA SER A 203 14.75 5.03 1.04
C SER A 203 14.41 5.62 2.40
N GLY A 204 15.12 6.65 2.82
CA GLY A 204 14.85 7.35 4.08
C GLY A 204 15.72 6.82 5.22
N THR A 205 15.15 6.64 6.42
CA THR A 205 15.94 6.45 7.64
C THR A 205 15.48 5.24 8.47
N TRP A 206 16.39 4.38 8.92
CA TRP A 206 16.06 3.26 9.84
C TRP A 206 15.03 2.24 9.31
N ASN A 207 14.83 2.13 8.00
CA ASN A 207 13.87 1.16 7.46
C ASN A 207 14.49 -0.23 7.34
N THR A 208 13.69 -1.27 7.56
CA THR A 208 14.11 -2.67 7.50
C THR A 208 13.18 -3.44 6.56
N SER A 209 13.74 -4.19 5.62
CA SER A 209 13.00 -5.12 4.75
C SER A 209 13.66 -6.49 4.73
N GLU A 210 13.02 -7.49 5.31
CA GLU A 210 13.54 -8.86 5.44
C GLU A 210 12.72 -9.83 4.61
N TYR A 211 13.38 -10.69 3.85
CA TYR A 211 12.77 -11.79 3.09
C TYR A 211 11.60 -11.32 2.20
N SER A 212 11.73 -10.13 1.63
CA SER A 212 10.63 -9.46 0.93
C SER A 212 11.00 -9.14 -0.52
N VAL A 213 10.00 -9.12 -1.40
CA VAL A 213 10.18 -9.01 -2.85
C VAL A 213 9.37 -7.86 -3.42
N ALA A 214 9.96 -7.03 -4.28
CA ALA A 214 9.26 -5.90 -4.91
C ALA A 214 8.62 -4.95 -3.87
N VAL A 215 9.42 -4.54 -2.88
CA VAL A 215 9.03 -3.56 -1.86
C VAL A 215 9.48 -2.17 -2.29
N GLU A 216 8.57 -1.20 -2.26
CA GLU A 216 8.87 0.23 -2.28
C GLU A 216 8.68 0.76 -0.86
N CYS A 217 9.76 1.15 -0.19
CA CYS A 217 9.74 1.63 1.20
C CYS A 217 10.39 3.01 1.28
N SER A 218 9.71 3.97 1.90
CA SER A 218 10.25 5.29 2.19
C SER A 218 9.86 5.78 3.59
N GLY A 219 10.52 6.83 4.07
CA GLY A 219 10.23 7.41 5.39
C GLY A 219 11.14 6.89 6.49
N THR A 220 10.63 6.66 7.70
CA THR A 220 11.43 6.39 8.89
C THR A 220 10.96 5.16 9.67
N LYS A 221 11.88 4.26 10.05
CA LYS A 221 11.60 3.11 10.94
C LYS A 221 10.52 2.14 10.48
N ASN A 222 10.24 2.05 9.18
CA ASN A 222 9.30 1.06 8.67
C ASN A 222 9.95 -0.33 8.70
N THR A 223 9.18 -1.34 9.10
CA THR A 223 9.63 -2.73 9.17
C THR A 223 8.75 -3.58 8.27
N ILE A 224 9.33 -4.17 7.23
CA ILE A 224 8.66 -5.08 6.30
C ILE A 224 9.33 -6.46 6.41
N SER A 225 8.54 -7.52 6.57
CA SER A 225 9.06 -8.89 6.61
C SER A 225 8.17 -9.86 5.84
N ASN A 226 8.79 -10.83 5.15
CA ASN A 226 8.09 -11.89 4.40
C ASN A 226 6.96 -11.36 3.50
N SER A 227 7.17 -10.21 2.86
CA SER A 227 6.13 -9.48 2.14
C SER A 227 6.47 -9.34 0.66
N ARG A 228 5.47 -9.07 -0.19
CA ARG A 228 5.71 -8.88 -1.62
C ARG A 228 4.79 -7.84 -2.27
N ASN A 229 5.28 -7.15 -3.30
CA ASN A 229 4.49 -6.18 -4.06
C ASN A 229 3.85 -5.12 -3.14
N THR A 230 4.63 -4.53 -2.25
CA THR A 230 4.12 -3.59 -1.24
C THR A 230 4.68 -2.19 -1.44
N TYR A 231 3.86 -1.18 -1.20
CA TYR A 231 4.29 0.21 -1.05
C TYR A 231 4.13 0.63 0.41
N VAL A 232 5.20 1.11 1.04
CA VAL A 232 5.21 1.55 2.44
C VAL A 232 5.83 2.94 2.53
N SER A 233 5.15 3.87 3.19
CA SER A 233 5.68 5.22 3.40
C SER A 233 5.25 5.80 4.73
N GLY A 234 6.14 6.54 5.39
CA GLY A 234 5.84 7.25 6.63
C GLY A 234 6.68 6.73 7.79
N ILE A 235 6.11 6.63 8.99
CA ILE A 235 6.88 6.43 10.23
C ILE A 235 6.41 5.17 10.96
N ASP A 236 7.34 4.30 11.36
CA ASP A 236 7.06 3.17 12.27
C ASP A 236 5.93 2.23 11.79
N ASN A 237 5.75 2.05 10.47
CA ASN A 237 4.77 1.08 9.96
C ASN A 237 5.36 -0.35 9.98
N ILE A 238 4.51 -1.35 10.25
CA ILE A 238 4.90 -2.76 10.35
C ILE A 238 4.09 -3.60 9.36
N LEU A 239 4.79 -4.30 8.46
CA LEU A 239 4.22 -5.27 7.54
C LEU A 239 4.86 -6.64 7.77
N GLU A 240 4.04 -7.66 7.99
CA GLU A 240 4.51 -9.04 8.23
C GLU A 240 3.63 -10.05 7.48
N GLY A 241 4.18 -10.68 6.44
CA GLY A 241 3.39 -11.59 5.61
C GLY A 241 2.32 -10.86 4.80
N VAL A 242 2.69 -9.78 4.08
CA VAL A 242 1.74 -8.92 3.37
C VAL A 242 2.01 -8.98 1.86
N ALA A 243 0.96 -9.08 1.04
CA ALA A 243 1.08 -9.03 -0.40
C ALA A 243 0.20 -7.94 -1.02
N ASP A 244 0.67 -7.36 -2.13
CA ASP A 244 -0.17 -6.56 -3.03
C ASP A 244 -0.91 -5.42 -2.30
N SER A 245 -0.21 -4.71 -1.40
CA SER A 245 -0.81 -3.78 -0.43
C SER A 245 -0.06 -2.44 -0.37
N ILE A 246 -0.79 -1.39 0.04
CA ILE A 246 -0.26 -0.05 0.28
C ILE A 246 -0.48 0.37 1.74
N VAL A 247 0.57 0.84 2.41
CA VAL A 247 0.53 1.28 3.80
C VAL A 247 1.23 2.64 3.93
N VAL A 248 0.49 3.67 4.28
CA VAL A 248 1.01 5.04 4.35
C VAL A 248 0.59 5.74 5.63
N GLY A 249 1.55 6.29 6.37
CA GLY A 249 1.31 7.09 7.56
C GLY A 249 2.16 6.66 8.74
N ILE A 250 1.59 6.63 9.95
CA ILE A 250 2.34 6.48 11.19
C ILE A 250 1.82 5.26 11.97
N TYR A 251 2.69 4.40 12.51
CA TYR A 251 2.30 3.31 13.42
C TYR A 251 1.24 2.34 12.86
N ASN A 252 1.10 2.19 11.54
CA ASN A 252 0.14 1.24 10.99
C ASN A 252 0.72 -0.18 10.99
N ILE A 253 -0.15 -1.17 11.18
CA ILE A 253 0.22 -2.58 11.27
C ILE A 253 -0.61 -3.40 10.28
N VAL A 254 0.04 -4.12 9.36
CA VAL A 254 -0.62 -5.07 8.48
C VAL A 254 0.07 -6.43 8.61
N LYS A 255 -0.69 -7.46 8.96
CA LYS A 255 -0.14 -8.81 9.19
C LYS A 255 -1.00 -9.91 8.57
N GLY A 256 -0.34 -10.87 7.94
CA GLY A 256 -0.95 -12.15 7.55
C GLY A 256 -0.98 -13.18 8.69
N ASP A 257 -1.75 -14.24 8.50
CA ASP A 257 -1.85 -15.35 9.45
C ASP A 257 -0.71 -16.35 9.23
N LYS A 258 0.36 -16.20 10.00
CA LYS A 258 1.51 -17.11 9.99
C LYS A 258 1.16 -18.54 10.37
N THR A 259 0.10 -18.79 11.13
CA THR A 259 -0.27 -20.17 11.52
C THR A 259 -0.85 -20.96 10.36
N LYS A 260 -1.37 -20.25 9.35
CA LYS A 260 -1.95 -20.82 8.14
C LYS A 260 -1.08 -20.63 6.90
N ASP A 261 0.13 -20.07 7.06
CA ASP A 261 0.99 -19.64 5.96
C ASP A 261 0.26 -18.72 4.96
N GLN A 262 -0.63 -17.87 5.50
CA GLN A 262 -1.49 -17.01 4.70
C GLN A 262 -1.03 -15.55 4.81
N MET A 263 -0.70 -14.95 3.66
CA MET A 263 -0.41 -13.52 3.59
C MET A 263 -1.71 -12.70 3.66
N ALA A 264 -1.66 -11.49 4.24
CA ALA A 264 -2.72 -10.49 4.12
C ALA A 264 -2.57 -9.75 2.78
N LYS A 265 -3.61 -9.75 1.95
CA LYS A 265 -3.54 -9.34 0.54
C LYS A 265 -4.47 -8.18 0.21
N TYR A 266 -4.08 -7.37 -0.77
CA TYR A 266 -4.95 -6.35 -1.37
C TYR A 266 -5.43 -5.26 -0.38
N ASN A 267 -4.62 -4.94 0.63
CA ASN A 267 -4.97 -3.99 1.66
C ASN A 267 -4.48 -2.57 1.32
N ALA A 268 -5.27 -1.57 1.71
CA ALA A 268 -4.92 -0.17 1.60
C ALA A 268 -5.11 0.52 2.96
N VAL A 269 -4.02 0.92 3.60
CA VAL A 269 -4.02 1.47 4.96
C VAL A 269 -3.41 2.86 4.99
N PHE A 270 -4.15 3.84 5.51
CA PHE A 270 -3.77 5.26 5.51
C PHE A 270 -3.98 5.93 6.86
N GLY A 271 -3.00 6.67 7.37
CA GLY A 271 -3.14 7.48 8.57
C GLY A 271 -2.34 6.94 9.75
N GLU A 272 -2.90 6.95 10.95
CA GLU A 272 -2.15 6.68 12.18
C GLU A 272 -2.73 5.52 13.01
N GLN A 273 -1.88 4.60 13.48
CA GLN A 273 -2.28 3.55 14.42
C GLN A 273 -3.44 2.69 13.92
N ASN A 274 -3.50 2.41 12.62
CA ASN A 274 -4.49 1.50 12.05
C ASN A 274 -3.93 0.08 11.93
N ASP A 275 -4.79 -0.92 12.07
CA ASP A 275 -4.40 -2.32 11.93
C ASP A 275 -5.31 -3.16 11.02
N VAL A 276 -4.67 -4.04 10.26
CA VAL A 276 -5.30 -5.10 9.47
C VAL A 276 -4.59 -6.40 9.80
N LEU A 277 -5.28 -7.29 10.53
CA LEU A 277 -4.70 -8.53 11.04
C LEU A 277 -5.45 -9.73 10.47
N ASN A 278 -4.78 -10.46 9.57
CA ASN A 278 -5.26 -11.68 8.93
C ASN A 278 -6.44 -11.49 7.96
N TYR A 279 -6.67 -10.26 7.48
CA TYR A 279 -7.74 -9.95 6.54
C TYR A 279 -7.21 -9.48 5.18
N ASP A 280 -8.00 -9.77 4.15
CA ASP A 280 -7.73 -9.44 2.76
C ASP A 280 -8.69 -8.36 2.25
N GLY A 281 -8.24 -7.50 1.34
CA GLY A 281 -9.09 -6.56 0.62
C GLY A 281 -9.61 -5.38 1.46
N CYS A 282 -8.99 -5.07 2.59
CA CYS A 282 -9.44 -4.01 3.49
C CYS A 282 -8.99 -2.61 3.03
N LEU A 283 -9.86 -1.61 3.21
CA LEU A 283 -9.50 -0.20 3.16
C LEU A 283 -9.64 0.40 4.56
N VAL A 284 -8.52 0.73 5.21
CA VAL A 284 -8.52 1.30 6.56
C VAL A 284 -7.89 2.68 6.56
N ALA A 285 -8.62 3.70 7.00
CA ALA A 285 -8.12 5.08 6.99
C ALA A 285 -8.48 5.92 8.22
N GLY A 286 -7.58 6.81 8.63
CA GLY A 286 -7.79 7.69 9.77
C GLY A 286 -6.91 7.30 10.95
N THR A 287 -7.46 7.27 12.16
CA THR A 287 -6.67 7.04 13.38
C THR A 287 -7.27 5.93 14.24
N TRP A 288 -6.45 5.00 14.73
CA TRP A 288 -6.85 3.95 15.67
C TRP A 288 -7.92 2.97 15.15
N ASN A 289 -7.97 2.69 13.84
CA ASN A 289 -8.98 1.78 13.29
C ASN A 289 -8.44 0.37 13.07
N SER A 290 -9.27 -0.64 13.38
CA SER A 290 -8.95 -2.05 13.16
C SER A 290 -9.96 -2.68 12.21
N ALA A 291 -9.49 -3.39 11.18
CA ALA A 291 -10.35 -4.23 10.37
C ALA A 291 -10.80 -5.49 11.13
N THR A 292 -12.04 -5.93 10.89
CA THR A 292 -12.67 -7.09 11.55
C THR A 292 -13.23 -8.13 10.58
N ALA A 293 -13.10 -7.92 9.27
CA ALA A 293 -13.52 -8.84 8.23
C ALA A 293 -12.77 -8.58 6.92
N ASP A 294 -12.73 -9.60 6.06
CA ASP A 294 -12.27 -9.44 4.66
C ASP A 294 -13.16 -8.45 3.91
N TYR A 295 -12.57 -7.72 2.97
CA TYR A 295 -13.23 -6.73 2.11
C TYR A 295 -13.90 -5.55 2.84
N GLN A 296 -13.55 -5.33 4.11
CA GLN A 296 -14.12 -4.25 4.92
C GLN A 296 -13.48 -2.90 4.63
N THR A 297 -14.28 -1.84 4.66
CA THR A 297 -13.81 -0.45 4.77
C THR A 297 -14.02 0.10 6.18
N VAL A 298 -12.97 0.58 6.84
CA VAL A 298 -13.04 1.23 8.16
C VAL A 298 -12.39 2.61 8.08
N ILE A 299 -13.14 3.66 8.43
CA ILE A 299 -12.64 5.04 8.36
C ILE A 299 -12.94 5.83 9.64
N GLY A 300 -12.22 6.93 9.86
CA GLY A 300 -12.51 7.88 10.94
C GLY A 300 -11.58 7.69 12.14
N ILE A 301 -12.10 7.84 13.35
CA ILE A 301 -11.30 7.72 14.59
C ILE A 301 -11.87 6.59 15.46
N ASN A 302 -11.01 5.64 15.82
CA ASN A 302 -11.26 4.56 16.78
C ASN A 302 -12.64 3.90 16.62
N ALA A 303 -12.92 3.42 15.41
CA ALA A 303 -14.16 2.72 15.11
C ALA A 303 -14.34 1.50 16.04
N LYS A 304 -15.59 1.22 16.43
CA LYS A 304 -15.89 0.04 17.22
C LYS A 304 -15.61 -1.23 16.42
N SER A 305 -14.75 -2.11 16.96
CA SER A 305 -14.39 -3.41 16.39
C SER A 305 -15.57 -4.38 16.46
N THR A 306 -16.55 -4.17 15.60
CA THR A 306 -17.73 -5.05 15.44
C THR A 306 -17.41 -6.13 14.41
N TYR A 307 -17.44 -7.40 14.82
CA TYR A 307 -17.20 -8.54 13.92
C TYR A 307 -18.46 -8.97 13.18
N GLU A 308 -19.60 -8.96 13.86
CA GLU A 308 -20.90 -9.33 13.32
C GLU A 308 -21.98 -8.31 13.72
N SER A 309 -22.92 -8.05 12.80
CA SER A 309 -24.10 -7.22 13.02
C SER A 309 -25.17 -7.96 13.82
N SER A 310 -26.29 -7.29 14.12
CA SER A 310 -27.46 -7.93 14.74
C SER A 310 -28.05 -9.07 13.90
N GLU A 311 -27.75 -9.08 12.60
CA GLU A 311 -28.20 -10.09 11.64
C GLU A 311 -27.17 -11.21 11.44
N ASN A 312 -26.15 -11.30 12.31
CA ASN A 312 -25.02 -12.24 12.20
C ASN A 312 -24.25 -12.13 10.88
N ALA A 313 -24.19 -10.93 10.31
CA ALA A 313 -23.42 -10.65 9.11
C ALA A 313 -22.16 -9.85 9.45
N SER A 314 -21.05 -10.13 8.77
CA SER A 314 -19.84 -9.33 8.93
C SER A 314 -20.09 -7.86 8.56
N ILE A 315 -19.29 -6.96 9.11
CA ILE A 315 -19.40 -5.52 8.84
C ILE A 315 -18.61 -5.17 7.57
N LEU A 316 -19.28 -4.63 6.56
CA LEU A 316 -18.70 -4.19 5.29
C LEU A 316 -18.12 -2.77 5.39
N PHE A 317 -18.82 -1.85 6.05
CA PHE A 317 -18.40 -0.45 6.16
C PHE A 317 -18.60 0.06 7.59
N ASN A 318 -17.59 0.72 8.16
CA ASN A 318 -17.61 1.20 9.53
C ASN A 318 -16.98 2.60 9.63
N ILE A 319 -17.75 3.59 10.08
CA ILE A 319 -17.29 4.96 10.28
C ILE A 319 -17.11 5.20 11.78
N GLY A 320 -15.86 5.27 12.23
CA GLY A 320 -15.48 5.60 13.59
C GLY A 320 -15.64 7.08 13.90
N ASN A 321 -16.21 7.37 15.06
CA ASN A 321 -16.30 8.71 15.63
C ASN A 321 -15.88 8.72 17.12
N GLY A 322 -14.97 7.82 17.48
CA GLY A 322 -14.28 7.89 18.74
C GLY A 322 -13.52 9.21 18.87
N HIS A 323 -13.25 9.60 20.11
CA HIS A 323 -12.49 10.79 20.44
C HIS A 323 -11.73 10.56 21.74
N GLU A 324 -10.64 11.30 21.91
CA GLU A 324 -9.91 11.33 23.15
C GLU A 324 -10.61 12.28 24.13
N GLU A 325 -10.95 11.78 25.31
CA GLU A 325 -11.54 12.55 26.40
C GLU A 325 -10.78 12.22 27.68
N ASP A 326 -10.20 13.26 28.32
CA ASP A 326 -9.38 13.13 29.54
C ASP A 326 -8.28 12.06 29.47
N GLY A 327 -7.62 11.93 28.32
CA GLY A 327 -6.56 10.95 28.08
C GLY A 327 -7.05 9.52 27.85
N THR A 328 -8.36 9.31 27.76
CA THR A 328 -8.97 8.03 27.40
C THR A 328 -9.53 8.12 25.99
N LEU A 329 -9.04 7.27 25.09
CA LEU A 329 -9.57 7.16 23.74
C LEU A 329 -10.86 6.34 23.76
N THR A 330 -11.98 6.96 23.40
CA THR A 330 -13.27 6.27 23.31
C THR A 330 -13.38 5.51 22.00
N GLN A 331 -14.00 4.33 22.03
CA GLN A 331 -14.24 3.53 20.84
C GLN A 331 -15.71 3.63 20.44
N ASN A 332 -16.00 4.16 19.25
CA ASN A 332 -17.38 4.37 18.82
C ASN A 332 -17.52 4.41 17.29
N SER A 333 -18.70 4.05 16.81
CA SER A 333 -19.06 4.11 15.39
C SER A 333 -20.28 5.00 15.16
N ALA A 334 -20.17 5.96 14.24
CA ALA A 334 -21.26 6.82 13.82
C ALA A 334 -22.25 6.09 12.91
N MET A 335 -21.74 5.21 12.04
CA MET A 335 -22.53 4.45 11.09
C MET A 335 -21.81 3.14 10.72
N GLN A 336 -22.58 2.07 10.53
CA GLN A 336 -22.13 0.78 10.02
C GLN A 336 -23.03 0.29 8.89
N VAL A 337 -22.46 -0.44 7.93
CA VAL A 337 -23.18 -1.23 6.92
C VAL A 337 -22.65 -2.65 6.97
N ASP A 338 -23.53 -3.65 7.04
CA ASP A 338 -23.13 -5.07 7.01
C ASP A 338 -23.13 -5.64 5.57
N PHE A 339 -22.59 -6.85 5.41
CA PHE A 339 -22.53 -7.52 4.10
C PHE A 339 -23.91 -7.93 3.55
N LEU A 340 -24.98 -7.85 4.35
CA LEU A 340 -26.36 -8.02 3.88
C LEU A 340 -26.98 -6.70 3.39
N GLY A 341 -26.27 -5.58 3.53
CA GLY A 341 -26.70 -4.25 3.13
C GLY A 341 -27.55 -3.51 4.17
N ASN A 342 -27.62 -4.02 5.41
CA ASN A 342 -28.31 -3.32 6.49
C ASN A 342 -27.49 -2.12 6.96
N VAL A 343 -28.16 -0.98 7.17
CA VAL A 343 -27.52 0.26 7.61
C VAL A 343 -27.89 0.58 9.06
N TYR A 344 -26.87 0.69 9.90
CA TYR A 344 -26.97 1.01 11.32
C TYR A 344 -26.42 2.41 11.56
N ALA A 345 -27.28 3.37 11.86
CA ALA A 345 -26.88 4.73 12.17
C ALA A 345 -26.97 4.96 13.68
N GLY A 346 -25.93 5.54 14.30
CA GLY A 346 -25.94 5.93 15.71
C GLY A 346 -26.85 7.12 16.03
N GLY A 347 -27.48 7.72 15.00
CA GLY A 347 -28.42 8.84 15.12
C GLY A 347 -29.53 8.75 14.07
N ALA A 348 -30.26 9.86 13.87
CA ALA A 348 -31.39 9.90 12.95
C ALA A 348 -30.98 10.10 11.48
N TYR A 349 -31.71 9.47 10.56
CA TYR A 349 -31.68 9.82 9.14
C TYR A 349 -32.38 11.18 8.94
N LYS A 350 -31.60 12.21 8.61
CA LYS A 350 -32.11 13.56 8.34
C LYS A 350 -32.21 13.78 6.84
N THR A 351 -33.42 13.79 6.29
CA THR A 351 -33.69 13.99 4.87
C THR A 351 -34.46 15.30 4.64
N VAL A 352 -34.47 15.79 3.41
CA VAL A 352 -35.22 17.00 3.01
C VAL A 352 -36.69 16.73 2.65
N GLY A 353 -37.03 15.46 2.40
CA GLY A 353 -38.40 15.00 2.21
C GLY A 353 -39.22 15.11 3.49
N ALA A 354 -40.54 14.89 3.40
CA ALA A 354 -41.42 15.04 4.55
C ALA A 354 -42.42 13.89 4.77
N ASP A 355 -42.29 12.82 4.00
CA ASP A 355 -43.22 11.68 4.01
C ASP A 355 -42.54 10.32 3.86
N TYR A 356 -43.20 9.29 4.40
CA TYR A 356 -42.93 7.89 4.11
C TYR A 356 -43.84 7.47 2.94
N ALA A 357 -43.24 6.88 1.91
CA ALA A 357 -43.96 6.41 0.74
C ALA A 357 -43.57 4.98 0.36
N GLU A 358 -44.45 4.31 -0.36
CA GLU A 358 -44.18 3.01 -0.99
C GLU A 358 -44.58 3.03 -2.46
N TYR A 359 -43.91 2.22 -3.28
CA TYR A 359 -44.33 2.04 -4.67
C TYR A 359 -45.55 1.13 -4.78
N PHE A 360 -46.54 1.60 -5.55
CA PHE A 360 -47.72 0.84 -5.97
C PHE A 360 -47.87 0.88 -7.49
N GLU A 361 -48.45 -0.18 -8.05
CA GLU A 361 -48.75 -0.27 -9.48
C GLU A 361 -50.12 0.33 -9.80
N TRP A 362 -50.21 1.12 -10.87
CA TRP A 362 -51.46 1.69 -11.36
C TRP A 362 -52.35 0.65 -12.02
N LEU A 363 -53.65 0.66 -11.70
CA LEU A 363 -54.65 -0.20 -12.32
C LEU A 363 -54.72 -0.01 -13.85
N ASP A 364 -54.56 1.23 -14.31
CA ASP A 364 -54.54 1.59 -15.72
C ASP A 364 -53.14 1.53 -16.36
N GLY A 365 -52.13 1.12 -15.58
CA GLY A 365 -50.72 1.08 -16.01
C GLY A 365 -50.10 2.43 -16.35
N ASN A 366 -50.81 3.55 -16.12
CA ASN A 366 -50.41 4.90 -16.52
C ASN A 366 -49.81 4.95 -17.95
N VAL A 367 -50.53 4.36 -18.91
CA VAL A 367 -50.02 4.14 -20.28
C VAL A 367 -49.53 5.43 -20.96
N ASP A 368 -50.16 6.56 -20.64
CA ASP A 368 -49.86 7.89 -21.17
C ASP A 368 -48.74 8.63 -20.41
N ASN A 369 -48.16 8.02 -19.38
CA ASN A 369 -47.10 8.60 -18.55
C ASN A 369 -47.47 9.98 -17.97
N GLN A 370 -48.67 10.07 -17.39
CA GLN A 370 -49.17 11.28 -16.77
C GLN A 370 -48.45 11.55 -15.46
N ASP A 371 -48.16 12.82 -15.18
CA ASP A 371 -47.76 13.26 -13.84
C ASP A 371 -49.00 13.34 -12.95
N ARG A 372 -49.02 12.53 -11.90
CA ARG A 372 -50.16 12.37 -10.98
C ARG A 372 -49.81 12.81 -9.56
N ILE A 373 -48.67 13.50 -9.37
CA ILE A 373 -48.21 14.01 -8.09
C ILE A 373 -49.29 14.86 -7.42
N GLY A 374 -49.46 14.67 -6.10
CA GLY A 374 -50.40 15.45 -5.30
C GLY A 374 -51.86 15.04 -5.46
N LEU A 375 -52.16 13.99 -6.22
CA LEU A 375 -53.51 13.41 -6.29
C LEU A 375 -53.70 12.32 -5.23
N PHE A 376 -54.89 12.28 -4.64
CA PHE A 376 -55.32 11.19 -3.76
C PHE A 376 -55.59 9.91 -4.55
N VAL A 377 -55.18 8.79 -3.96
CA VAL A 377 -55.39 7.45 -4.53
C VAL A 377 -56.07 6.50 -3.56
N THR A 378 -56.77 5.52 -4.13
CA THR A 378 -57.39 4.39 -3.45
C THR A 378 -56.89 3.06 -4.03
N LEU A 379 -57.29 1.95 -3.43
CA LEU A 379 -56.96 0.59 -3.87
C LEU A 379 -58.12 -0.03 -4.66
N ASP A 380 -57.76 -0.80 -5.68
CA ASP A 380 -58.62 -1.76 -6.36
C ASP A 380 -57.87 -3.09 -6.43
N GLY A 381 -58.13 -3.98 -5.47
CA GLY A 381 -57.27 -5.14 -5.23
C GLY A 381 -55.89 -4.70 -4.71
N ASP A 382 -54.84 -5.12 -5.42
CA ASP A 382 -53.43 -4.82 -5.13
C ASP A 382 -52.88 -3.60 -5.90
N LYS A 383 -53.72 -2.94 -6.72
CA LYS A 383 -53.34 -1.79 -7.55
C LYS A 383 -53.98 -0.49 -7.10
N ILE A 384 -53.39 0.64 -7.50
CA ILE A 384 -53.90 1.97 -7.20
C ILE A 384 -54.71 2.57 -8.35
N LYS A 385 -55.69 3.39 -8.01
CA LYS A 385 -56.42 4.29 -8.91
C LYS A 385 -56.69 5.62 -8.22
N LEU A 386 -57.02 6.65 -9.00
CA LEU A 386 -57.43 7.95 -8.44
C LEU A 386 -58.66 7.77 -7.55
N ALA A 387 -58.61 8.34 -6.36
CA ALA A 387 -59.72 8.26 -5.42
C ALA A 387 -60.88 9.16 -5.86
N ASN A 388 -62.11 8.70 -5.65
CA ASN A 388 -63.31 9.51 -5.77
C ASN A 388 -63.88 9.88 -4.40
N LYS A 389 -64.95 10.68 -4.41
CA LYS A 389 -65.69 10.98 -3.20
C LYS A 389 -66.15 9.69 -2.51
N ASP A 390 -65.99 9.65 -1.19
CA ASP A 390 -66.38 8.55 -0.31
C ASP A 390 -65.55 7.25 -0.47
N ASP A 391 -64.52 7.24 -1.33
CA ASP A 391 -63.56 6.13 -1.40
C ASP A 391 -62.67 6.09 -0.15
N TYR A 392 -62.15 4.90 0.16
CA TYR A 392 -61.05 4.75 1.09
C TYR A 392 -59.80 5.43 0.52
N ILE A 393 -59.17 6.34 1.26
CA ILE A 393 -57.94 7.00 0.82
C ILE A 393 -56.74 6.19 1.32
N LEU A 394 -55.99 5.62 0.39
CA LEU A 394 -54.72 4.96 0.68
C LEU A 394 -53.66 6.01 1.01
N GLY A 395 -53.56 7.06 0.19
CA GLY A 395 -52.54 8.08 0.31
C GLY A 395 -52.54 9.07 -0.85
N VAL A 396 -51.41 9.74 -1.04
CA VAL A 396 -51.21 10.77 -2.07
C VAL A 396 -50.00 10.41 -2.91
N ILE A 397 -50.02 10.63 -4.22
CA ILE A 397 -48.82 10.44 -5.04
C ILE A 397 -47.72 11.43 -4.60
N SER A 398 -46.62 10.90 -4.07
CA SER A 398 -45.55 11.66 -3.44
C SER A 398 -44.49 12.12 -4.44
N ALA A 399 -44.18 13.40 -4.40
CA ALA A 399 -43.08 13.98 -5.17
C ALA A 399 -41.71 13.66 -4.53
N ASN A 400 -41.57 13.94 -3.24
CA ASN A 400 -40.29 14.02 -2.53
C ASN A 400 -40.33 13.32 -1.15
N PRO A 401 -40.47 11.98 -1.12
CA PRO A 401 -40.48 11.22 0.12
C PRO A 401 -39.11 11.17 0.81
N SER A 402 -39.12 11.13 2.13
CA SER A 402 -37.95 10.91 2.98
C SER A 402 -37.47 9.46 2.92
N ILE A 403 -38.40 8.52 2.84
CA ILE A 403 -38.15 7.07 2.82
C ILE A 403 -39.08 6.48 1.76
N VAL A 404 -38.54 5.60 0.92
CA VAL A 404 -39.29 4.89 -0.12
C VAL A 404 -39.17 3.40 0.10
N GLY A 405 -40.24 2.78 0.55
CA GLY A 405 -40.38 1.33 0.64
C GLY A 405 -40.79 0.69 -0.68
N ASN A 406 -40.68 -0.65 -0.74
CA ASN A 406 -41.12 -1.47 -1.87
C ASN A 406 -40.53 -1.03 -3.24
N SER A 407 -39.31 -0.48 -3.26
CA SER A 407 -38.72 0.09 -4.47
C SER A 407 -38.06 -0.94 -5.39
N ALA A 408 -37.45 -1.97 -4.81
CA ALA A 408 -36.67 -2.97 -5.51
C ALA A 408 -35.57 -2.34 -6.42
N GLU A 409 -34.84 -1.33 -5.95
CA GLU A 409 -33.89 -0.60 -6.80
C GLU A 409 -32.63 -1.39 -7.20
N LEU A 410 -32.19 -2.34 -6.36
CA LEU A 410 -30.87 -2.98 -6.52
C LEU A 410 -30.90 -4.29 -7.33
N ASP A 411 -32.03 -4.99 -7.32
CA ASP A 411 -32.16 -6.27 -8.02
C ASP A 411 -33.64 -6.60 -8.23
N TRP A 412 -33.91 -7.62 -9.03
CA TRP A 412 -35.26 -8.08 -9.32
C TRP A 412 -35.98 -8.47 -8.02
N HIS A 413 -37.13 -7.82 -7.80
CA HIS A 413 -37.94 -7.97 -6.59
C HIS A 413 -38.17 -9.43 -6.17
N ASP A 414 -38.46 -10.31 -7.14
CA ASP A 414 -38.78 -11.73 -6.90
C ASP A 414 -37.66 -12.68 -7.33
N LYS A 415 -36.40 -12.21 -7.33
CA LYS A 415 -35.24 -13.04 -7.70
C LYS A 415 -35.06 -14.24 -6.77
N TYR A 416 -35.23 -14.05 -5.47
CA TYR A 416 -35.08 -15.11 -4.48
C TYR A 416 -36.44 -15.53 -3.93
N LYS A 417 -36.54 -16.80 -3.51
CA LYS A 417 -37.73 -17.31 -2.83
C LYS A 417 -37.84 -16.69 -1.45
N THR A 418 -39.04 -16.25 -1.12
CA THR A 418 -39.42 -15.82 0.20
C THR A 418 -40.48 -16.74 0.79
N ASP A 419 -40.60 -16.72 2.11
CA ASP A 419 -41.77 -17.28 2.78
C ASP A 419 -43.00 -16.38 2.61
N VAL A 420 -44.11 -16.78 3.24
CA VAL A 420 -45.39 -16.04 3.18
C VAL A 420 -45.32 -14.65 3.83
N TYR A 421 -44.26 -14.34 4.58
CA TYR A 421 -44.04 -13.05 5.23
C TYR A 421 -42.97 -12.20 4.52
N GLY A 422 -42.43 -12.67 3.38
CA GLY A 422 -41.40 -11.96 2.62
C GLY A 422 -39.97 -12.20 3.10
N ARG A 423 -39.73 -13.12 4.04
CA ARG A 423 -38.37 -13.44 4.50
C ARG A 423 -37.70 -14.38 3.51
N LEU A 424 -36.43 -14.12 3.18
CA LEU A 424 -35.65 -14.97 2.30
C LEU A 424 -35.58 -16.42 2.82
N ILE A 425 -35.73 -17.38 1.92
CA ILE A 425 -35.52 -18.81 2.20
C ILE A 425 -34.12 -19.20 1.71
N TYR A 426 -33.36 -19.82 2.60
CA TYR A 426 -31.99 -20.26 2.36
C TYR A 426 -31.92 -21.78 2.15
N ASP A 427 -30.93 -22.25 1.39
CA ASP A 427 -30.58 -23.66 1.28
C ASP A 427 -29.76 -24.15 2.50
N GLU A 428 -29.37 -25.43 2.49
CA GLU A 428 -28.58 -26.05 3.57
C GLU A 428 -27.20 -25.41 3.75
N SER A 429 -26.68 -24.72 2.73
CA SER A 429 -25.41 -23.99 2.76
C SER A 429 -25.58 -22.51 3.09
N HIS A 430 -26.78 -22.10 3.52
CA HIS A 430 -27.14 -20.72 3.84
C HIS A 430 -27.07 -19.74 2.65
N ASN A 431 -27.29 -20.22 1.42
CA ASN A 431 -27.43 -19.35 0.25
C ASN A 431 -28.90 -19.07 -0.06
N PRO A 432 -29.29 -17.84 -0.48
CA PRO A 432 -30.65 -17.54 -0.90
C PRO A 432 -31.08 -18.40 -2.09
N ILE A 433 -32.24 -19.06 -1.99
CA ILE A 433 -32.76 -19.92 -3.06
C ILE A 433 -33.34 -19.06 -4.19
N VAL A 434 -32.82 -19.19 -5.41
CA VAL A 434 -33.35 -18.48 -6.59
C VAL A 434 -34.79 -18.94 -6.92
N SER A 435 -35.65 -17.96 -7.22
CA SER A 435 -37.04 -18.18 -7.63
C SER A 435 -37.11 -18.83 -9.01
N LYS A 436 -38.12 -19.68 -9.22
CA LYS A 436 -38.36 -20.29 -10.55
C LYS A 436 -38.83 -19.26 -11.59
N ASN A 437 -39.31 -18.11 -11.14
CA ASN A 437 -39.81 -17.04 -12.00
C ASN A 437 -38.69 -16.07 -12.42
N TYR A 438 -37.49 -16.21 -11.84
CA TYR A 438 -36.31 -15.45 -12.23
C TYR A 438 -35.83 -15.91 -13.61
N ASN A 439 -35.70 -14.97 -14.55
CA ASN A 439 -35.16 -15.17 -15.89
C ASN A 439 -33.97 -14.22 -16.17
N ASP A 440 -32.75 -14.70 -16.02
CA ASP A 440 -31.50 -13.93 -16.19
C ASP A 440 -31.28 -13.35 -17.60
N THR A 441 -32.10 -13.71 -18.58
CA THR A 441 -32.02 -13.16 -19.94
C THR A 441 -32.73 -11.82 -20.10
N LEU A 442 -33.56 -11.41 -19.13
CA LEU A 442 -34.28 -10.14 -19.16
C LEU A 442 -33.49 -9.07 -18.41
N GLU A 443 -33.39 -7.88 -19.01
CA GLU A 443 -32.88 -6.71 -18.31
C GLU A 443 -33.86 -6.26 -17.22
N TYR A 444 -33.35 -6.07 -16.00
CA TYR A 444 -34.18 -5.59 -14.91
C TYR A 444 -34.37 -4.07 -14.99
N VAL A 445 -35.63 -3.63 -15.00
CA VAL A 445 -36.00 -2.22 -14.85
C VAL A 445 -36.62 -2.00 -13.46
N PRO A 446 -35.98 -1.24 -12.56
CA PRO A 446 -36.51 -0.99 -11.21
C PRO A 446 -37.83 -0.24 -11.24
N ARG A 447 -38.65 -0.37 -10.20
CA ARG A 447 -39.99 0.26 -10.15
C ARG A 447 -39.93 1.78 -10.38
N GLY A 448 -38.90 2.45 -9.88
CA GLY A 448 -38.72 3.89 -10.09
C GLY A 448 -38.55 4.34 -11.55
N ALA A 449 -38.15 3.42 -12.45
CA ALA A 449 -38.01 3.68 -13.88
C ALA A 449 -39.22 3.20 -14.71
N ARG A 450 -40.26 2.66 -14.06
CA ARG A 450 -41.44 2.08 -14.70
C ARG A 450 -42.65 2.98 -14.51
N LYS A 451 -43.25 3.43 -15.62
CA LYS A 451 -44.37 4.40 -15.62
C LYS A 451 -45.62 3.87 -14.91
N GLU A 452 -45.80 2.55 -14.90
CA GLU A 452 -46.91 1.89 -14.24
C GLU A 452 -46.77 1.88 -12.71
N TYR A 453 -45.64 2.31 -12.14
CA TYR A 453 -45.44 2.44 -10.70
C TYR A 453 -45.41 3.91 -10.26
N SER A 454 -45.89 4.18 -9.04
CA SER A 454 -45.75 5.49 -8.41
C SER A 454 -45.58 5.37 -6.90
N LYS A 455 -44.83 6.33 -6.33
CA LYS A 455 -44.62 6.44 -4.88
C LYS A 455 -45.89 7.04 -4.27
N VAL A 456 -46.56 6.30 -3.41
CA VAL A 456 -47.72 6.77 -2.65
C VAL A 456 -47.24 7.13 -1.25
N GLY A 457 -47.33 8.41 -0.89
CA GLY A 457 -47.10 8.90 0.46
C GLY A 457 -48.22 8.42 1.39
N LEU A 458 -47.82 7.66 2.41
CA LEU A 458 -48.70 6.99 3.38
C LEU A 458 -48.67 7.65 4.76
N LEU A 459 -47.70 8.53 5.00
CA LEU A 459 -47.56 9.28 6.25
C LEU A 459 -46.69 10.50 6.00
N GLY A 460 -47.07 11.67 6.53
CA GLY A 460 -46.23 12.86 6.50
C GLY A 460 -46.88 14.09 5.89
N GLN A 461 -46.08 15.14 5.67
CA GLN A 461 -46.59 16.41 5.15
C GLN A 461 -46.48 16.45 3.62
N LEU A 462 -47.62 16.33 2.94
CA LEU A 462 -47.69 16.27 1.49
C LEU A 462 -48.40 17.49 0.91
N VAL A 463 -48.01 17.86 -0.30
CA VAL A 463 -48.75 18.80 -1.13
C VAL A 463 -49.78 18.02 -1.92
N VAL A 464 -51.02 18.50 -1.93
CA VAL A 464 -52.09 17.96 -2.76
C VAL A 464 -52.69 19.05 -3.64
N GLN A 465 -53.13 18.64 -4.82
CA GLN A 465 -53.96 19.48 -5.68
C GLN A 465 -55.36 19.59 -5.09
N ASP A 466 -55.91 20.80 -5.02
CA ASP A 466 -57.24 21.07 -4.49
C ASP A 466 -58.10 21.87 -5.47
N ASP A 467 -59.42 21.81 -5.27
CA ASP A 467 -60.42 22.50 -6.09
C ASP A 467 -60.64 23.97 -5.71
N GLY A 468 -59.80 24.51 -4.82
CA GLY A 468 -59.85 25.87 -4.30
C GLY A 468 -60.78 26.05 -3.10
N THR A 469 -61.53 25.01 -2.69
CA THR A 469 -62.49 25.12 -1.57
C THR A 469 -61.84 24.89 -0.20
N CYS A 470 -60.65 24.28 -0.15
CA CYS A 470 -60.03 23.91 1.11
C CYS A 470 -59.55 25.14 1.90
N GLU A 471 -59.73 25.12 3.22
CA GLU A 471 -59.33 26.23 4.09
C GLU A 471 -58.25 25.78 5.06
N VAL A 472 -57.26 26.65 5.32
CA VAL A 472 -56.28 26.42 6.40
C VAL A 472 -57.04 26.26 7.71
N ASN A 473 -56.64 25.28 8.51
CA ASN A 473 -57.37 24.86 9.71
C ASN A 473 -58.73 24.18 9.46
N GLY A 474 -59.07 23.85 8.22
CA GLY A 474 -60.16 22.94 7.87
C GLY A 474 -59.66 21.51 7.66
N TYR A 475 -60.53 20.70 7.07
CA TYR A 475 -60.21 19.36 6.61
C TYR A 475 -60.51 19.23 5.12
N CYS A 476 -59.86 18.27 4.48
CA CYS A 476 -60.13 17.90 3.10
C CYS A 476 -60.25 16.38 2.93
N THR A 477 -60.97 15.98 1.90
CA THR A 477 -61.05 14.61 1.41
C THR A 477 -60.90 14.60 -0.12
N ALA A 478 -60.85 13.42 -0.74
CA ALA A 478 -60.87 13.32 -2.20
C ALA A 478 -62.25 13.68 -2.77
N SER A 479 -62.24 14.46 -3.84
CA SER A 479 -63.36 14.65 -4.75
C SER A 479 -63.19 13.74 -5.97
N VAL A 480 -63.61 14.17 -7.15
CA VAL A 480 -63.45 13.41 -8.39
C VAL A 480 -61.97 13.41 -8.82
N ASN A 481 -61.48 12.27 -9.30
CA ASN A 481 -60.13 12.11 -9.86
C ASN A 481 -58.99 12.49 -8.90
N GLY A 482 -59.16 12.25 -7.61
CA GLY A 482 -58.11 12.43 -6.60
C GLY A 482 -57.84 13.88 -6.19
N VAL A 483 -58.59 14.85 -6.70
CA VAL A 483 -58.44 16.27 -6.33
C VAL A 483 -59.03 16.51 -4.93
N ALA A 484 -58.32 17.21 -4.07
CA ALA A 484 -58.77 17.54 -2.72
C ALA A 484 -59.95 18.54 -2.74
N THR A 485 -60.93 18.33 -1.86
CA THR A 485 -62.06 19.24 -1.65
C THR A 485 -62.34 19.44 -0.16
N LYS A 486 -62.95 20.56 0.20
CA LYS A 486 -63.34 20.88 1.60
C LYS A 486 -64.25 19.79 2.16
N SER A 487 -63.98 19.41 3.40
CA SER A 487 -64.75 18.42 4.14
C SER A 487 -64.77 18.75 5.63
N ASP A 488 -65.76 18.23 6.35
CA ASP A 488 -65.83 18.30 7.81
C ASP A 488 -64.91 17.26 8.49
N SER A 489 -64.37 16.31 7.71
CA SER A 489 -63.49 15.23 8.17
C SER A 489 -62.44 14.87 7.11
N GLY A 490 -61.47 14.03 7.47
CA GLY A 490 -60.37 13.61 6.59
C GLY A 490 -59.03 14.19 7.03
N TYR A 491 -58.29 14.75 6.08
CA TYR A 491 -56.92 15.22 6.31
C TYR A 491 -56.89 16.69 6.68
N ARG A 492 -56.02 17.04 7.64
CA ARG A 492 -55.90 18.40 8.14
C ARG A 492 -55.13 19.26 7.14
N VAL A 493 -55.73 20.38 6.74
CA VAL A 493 -55.08 21.38 5.90
C VAL A 493 -54.17 22.25 6.76
N ILE A 494 -52.86 22.18 6.53
CA ILE A 494 -51.85 22.89 7.33
C ILE A 494 -51.42 24.21 6.69
N LYS A 495 -51.48 24.34 5.37
CA LYS A 495 -51.09 25.56 4.65
C LYS A 495 -51.74 25.59 3.27
N ARG A 496 -52.19 26.76 2.81
CA ARG A 496 -52.45 27.01 1.38
C ARG A 496 -51.17 27.49 0.71
N ILE A 497 -50.78 26.84 -0.38
CA ILE A 497 -49.56 27.17 -1.13
C ILE A 497 -49.90 28.17 -2.24
N ASP A 498 -50.93 27.87 -3.02
CA ASP A 498 -51.47 28.74 -4.07
C ASP A 498 -52.99 28.49 -4.26
N GLU A 499 -53.55 28.94 -5.39
CA GLU A 499 -54.98 28.82 -5.73
C GLU A 499 -55.44 27.36 -5.89
N THR A 500 -54.53 26.44 -6.22
CA THR A 500 -54.82 25.04 -6.59
C THR A 500 -54.05 24.01 -5.75
N HIS A 501 -53.18 24.46 -4.85
CA HIS A 501 -52.38 23.57 -4.01
C HIS A 501 -52.46 23.91 -2.54
N ILE A 502 -52.65 22.88 -1.73
CA ILE A 502 -52.59 22.93 -0.28
C ILE A 502 -51.57 21.92 0.22
N LYS A 503 -51.05 22.18 1.41
CA LYS A 503 -50.27 21.22 2.18
C LYS A 503 -51.17 20.59 3.24
N ILE A 504 -51.12 19.28 3.33
CA ILE A 504 -51.85 18.47 4.32
C ILE A 504 -50.87 17.67 5.18
N ILE A 505 -51.38 17.14 6.29
CA ILE A 505 -50.70 16.07 7.04
C ILE A 505 -51.49 14.77 6.86
N LEU A 506 -50.85 13.79 6.24
CA LEU A 506 -51.33 12.41 6.13
C LEU A 506 -50.87 11.66 7.39
N LYS A 507 -51.77 10.87 7.99
CA LYS A 507 -51.58 10.27 9.33
C LYS A 507 -52.17 8.88 9.40
#